data_AF-A0A7X9GWV9-F1
#
_entry.id   AF-A0A7X9GWV9-F1
#
_cell.length_a   1.000
_cell.length_b   1.000
_cell.length_c   1.000
_cell.angle_alpha   90.00
_cell.angle_beta   90.00
_cell.angle_gamma   90.00
#
_symmetry.space_group_name_H-M   'P 1'
#
loop_
_entity.id
_entity.type
_entity.pdbx_description
1 polymer ?
#
loop_
_entity_poly.entity_id
_entity_poly.type
_entity_poly.pdbx_seq_one_letter_code
_entity_poly.pdbx_strand_id
1 'polypeptide(L)'
;MKVVGITTQQEVYVGSKDRNFRINEFLIIMDPYQGDLMGEVVEAKTYNKYIPLSMHGELADSSVLESLKAIGYNIEEDTIYIAKIRLLNEALYPVETGSDIRIPEFHEVKDLMIKSNPDEGLTLGIIKNTDQMVDTMDEELKNLLYTFEEGKLIEQRDIPYIFDIKSMHQYPHIGVFGG
;
A
#
# COMPACT_ATOMS: atom_id res chain seq x y z
N MET A 1 2.49 -7.85 -10.78
CA MET A 1 1.30 -6.98 -10.61
C MET A 1 1.04 -6.25 -11.93
N LYS A 2 -0.21 -6.09 -12.36
CA LYS A 2 -0.56 -5.48 -13.65
C LYS A 2 -1.75 -4.53 -13.54
N VAL A 3 -1.75 -3.44 -14.33
CA VAL A 3 -2.91 -2.55 -14.46
C VAL A 3 -4.02 -3.29 -15.22
N VAL A 4 -5.25 -3.25 -14.72
CA VAL A 4 -6.39 -3.98 -15.28
C VAL A 4 -7.65 -3.12 -15.31
N GLY A 5 -8.57 -3.46 -16.21
CA GLY A 5 -9.89 -2.83 -16.26
C GLY A 5 -9.89 -1.43 -16.88
N ILE A 6 -10.89 -0.62 -16.53
CA ILE A 6 -11.02 0.76 -17.01
C ILE A 6 -10.14 1.65 -16.14
N THR A 7 -9.25 2.40 -16.78
CA THR A 7 -8.31 3.33 -16.15
C THR A 7 -8.69 4.78 -16.41
N THR A 8 -8.20 5.68 -15.56
CA THR A 8 -8.37 7.13 -15.71
C THR A 8 -7.03 7.82 -15.48
N GLN A 9 -7.01 9.16 -15.55
CA GLN A 9 -5.84 9.98 -15.25
C GLN A 9 -5.51 10.09 -13.74
N GLN A 10 -6.42 9.64 -12.86
CA GLN A 10 -6.29 9.81 -11.40
C GLN A 10 -6.38 8.51 -10.63
N GLU A 11 -7.19 7.56 -11.12
CA GLU A 11 -7.46 6.29 -10.45
C GLU A 11 -7.32 5.13 -11.42
N VAL A 12 -6.68 4.05 -10.96
CA VAL A 12 -6.46 2.83 -11.73
C VAL A 12 -6.72 1.60 -10.88
N TYR A 13 -7.05 0.48 -11.52
CA TYR A 13 -7.14 -0.81 -10.86
C TYR A 13 -5.92 -1.66 -11.18
N VAL A 14 -5.43 -2.37 -10.17
CA VAL A 14 -4.27 -3.26 -10.28
C VAL A 14 -4.63 -4.65 -9.79
N GLY A 15 -4.28 -5.65 -10.60
CA GLY A 15 -4.42 -7.06 -10.29
C GLY A 15 -3.09 -7.71 -9.88
N SER A 16 -3.14 -8.62 -8.92
CA SER A 16 -2.02 -9.44 -8.47
C SER A 16 -2.49 -10.86 -8.17
N LYS A 17 -1.68 -11.86 -8.54
CA LYS A 17 -1.84 -13.25 -8.09
C LYS A 17 -0.82 -13.64 -7.02
N ASP A 18 0.25 -12.86 -6.88
CA ASP A 18 1.41 -13.24 -6.09
C ASP A 18 1.31 -12.75 -4.64
N ARG A 19 0.68 -11.58 -4.44
CA ARG A 19 0.51 -10.97 -3.11
C ARG A 19 -0.72 -10.07 -3.03
N ASN A 20 -1.21 -9.89 -1.80
CA ASN A 20 -2.26 -8.94 -1.46
C ASN A 20 -1.73 -7.49 -1.37
N PHE A 21 -2.66 -6.54 -1.35
CA PHE A 21 -2.40 -5.11 -1.21
C PHE A 21 -2.83 -4.60 0.18
N ARG A 22 -2.10 -3.60 0.68
CA ARG A 22 -2.42 -2.91 1.93
C ARG A 22 -2.83 -1.48 1.61
N ILE A 23 -3.85 -1.00 2.31
CA ILE A 23 -4.28 0.41 2.22
C ILE A 23 -3.11 1.31 2.60
N ASN A 24 -2.97 2.45 1.92
CA ASN A 24 -1.89 3.42 2.07
C ASN A 24 -0.49 2.92 1.69
N GLU A 25 -0.39 1.76 1.03
CA GLU A 25 0.87 1.32 0.42
C GLU A 25 1.12 2.10 -0.89
N PHE A 26 2.37 2.50 -1.11
CA PHE A 26 2.79 3.21 -2.33
C PHE A 26 3.31 2.23 -3.37
N LEU A 27 2.93 2.44 -4.62
CA LEU A 27 3.31 1.62 -5.76
C LEU A 27 3.68 2.51 -6.95
N ILE A 28 4.58 2.00 -7.78
CA ILE A 28 5.00 2.65 -9.02
C ILE A 28 4.41 1.89 -10.20
N ILE A 29 3.65 2.60 -11.03
CA ILE A 29 3.13 2.11 -12.30
C ILE A 29 4.10 2.54 -13.39
N MET A 30 4.70 1.57 -14.07
CA MET A 30 5.64 1.81 -15.17
C MET A 30 4.82 1.91 -16.47
N ASP A 31 4.30 3.10 -16.76
CA ASP A 31 3.50 3.34 -17.95
C ASP A 31 4.42 3.56 -19.18
N PRO A 32 4.23 2.81 -20.27
CA PRO A 32 5.11 2.87 -21.43
C PRO A 32 5.08 4.22 -22.19
N TYR A 33 4.04 5.05 -22.00
CA TYR A 33 3.84 6.29 -22.74
C TYR A 33 4.13 7.56 -21.93
N GLN A 34 4.04 7.48 -20.60
CA GLN A 34 4.18 8.64 -19.71
C GLN A 34 5.16 8.40 -18.55
N GLY A 35 5.82 7.24 -18.52
CA GLY A 35 6.87 6.91 -17.55
C GLY A 35 6.32 6.43 -16.21
N ASP A 36 7.15 6.53 -15.18
CA ASP A 36 6.84 6.02 -13.85
C ASP A 36 5.85 6.96 -13.13
N LEU A 37 4.71 6.40 -12.74
CA LEU A 37 3.64 7.09 -12.02
C LEU A 37 3.50 6.52 -10.62
N MET A 38 3.66 7.37 -9.61
CA MET A 38 3.48 6.98 -8.22
C MET A 38 2.00 7.09 -7.81
N GLY A 39 1.52 6.08 -7.09
CA GLY A 39 0.18 6.06 -6.54
C GLY A 39 0.10 5.37 -5.18
N GLU A 40 -0.98 5.66 -4.46
CA GLU A 40 -1.31 5.08 -3.17
C GLU A 40 -2.51 4.13 -3.31
N VAL A 41 -2.44 2.97 -2.67
CA VAL A 41 -3.58 2.04 -2.59
C VAL A 41 -4.67 2.63 -1.68
N VAL A 42 -5.81 2.99 -2.26
CA VAL A 42 -6.97 3.54 -1.54
C VAL A 42 -8.06 2.52 -1.26
N GLU A 43 -8.04 1.39 -1.96
CA GLU A 43 -8.98 0.29 -1.77
C GLU A 43 -8.30 -1.03 -2.14
N ALA A 44 -8.56 -2.11 -1.38
CA ALA A 44 -8.07 -3.45 -1.69
C ALA A 44 -9.20 -4.47 -1.52
N LYS A 45 -9.29 -5.41 -2.47
CA LYS A 45 -10.30 -6.47 -2.56
C LYS A 45 -9.63 -7.79 -2.91
N THR A 46 -10.20 -8.87 -2.40
CA THR A 46 -9.87 -10.22 -2.83
C THR A 46 -11.02 -10.76 -3.66
N TYR A 47 -10.71 -11.44 -4.76
CA TYR A 47 -11.67 -12.04 -5.64
C TYR A 47 -11.25 -13.47 -5.94
N ASN A 48 -12.15 -14.43 -5.70
CA ASN A 48 -11.95 -15.81 -6.13
C ASN A 48 -12.99 -16.14 -7.20
N LYS A 49 -12.54 -16.51 -8.40
CA LYS A 49 -13.40 -16.80 -9.56
C LYS A 49 -14.35 -17.98 -9.36
N TYR A 50 -14.09 -18.85 -8.37
CA TYR A 50 -14.91 -20.02 -8.06
C TYR A 50 -15.86 -19.82 -6.89
N ILE A 51 -15.73 -18.72 -6.13
CA ILE A 51 -16.69 -18.37 -5.09
C ILE A 51 -17.76 -17.49 -5.76
N PRO A 52 -19.00 -18.00 -5.92
CA PRO A 52 -20.05 -17.23 -6.55
C PRO A 52 -20.30 -15.95 -5.76
N LEU A 53 -20.26 -14.80 -6.44
CA LEU A 53 -20.78 -13.54 -5.90
C LEU A 53 -22.30 -13.65 -5.90
N SER A 54 -22.88 -14.27 -4.87
CA SER A 54 -24.31 -14.16 -4.62
C SER A 54 -24.60 -12.68 -4.35
N MET A 55 -25.19 -12.01 -5.35
CA MET A 55 -25.58 -10.59 -5.32
C MET A 55 -26.56 -10.25 -4.18
N HIS A 56 -26.98 -11.23 -3.36
CA HIS A 56 -27.87 -11.11 -2.21
C HIS A 56 -27.44 -12.04 -1.05
N GLY A 57 -26.21 -11.90 -0.55
CA GLY A 57 -25.88 -12.17 0.86
C GLY A 57 -26.02 -13.61 1.41
N GLU A 58 -26.37 -14.61 0.61
CA GLU A 58 -26.26 -16.02 1.03
C GLU A 58 -24.81 -16.45 0.84
N LEU A 59 -24.08 -16.49 1.95
CA LEU A 59 -22.76 -17.09 2.08
C LEU A 59 -22.73 -18.39 1.27
N ALA A 60 -21.73 -18.55 0.41
CA ALA A 60 -21.49 -19.79 -0.31
C ALA A 60 -21.57 -20.96 0.68
N ASP A 61 -22.58 -21.80 0.49
CA ASP A 61 -22.91 -22.91 1.39
C ASP A 61 -21.65 -23.75 1.63
N SER A 62 -21.32 -24.05 2.88
CA SER A 62 -20.06 -24.73 3.25
C SER A 62 -19.83 -26.03 2.46
N SER A 63 -20.91 -26.68 2.04
CA SER A 63 -20.96 -27.85 1.16
C SER A 63 -20.38 -27.61 -0.24
N VAL A 64 -20.54 -26.40 -0.81
CA VAL A 64 -19.99 -26.02 -2.12
C VAL A 64 -18.47 -25.85 -2.02
N LEU A 65 -17.99 -25.24 -0.94
CA LEU A 65 -16.56 -25.06 -0.68
C LEU A 65 -15.86 -26.42 -0.47
N GLU A 66 -16.48 -27.33 0.27
CA GLU A 66 -15.97 -28.70 0.44
C GLU A 66 -15.96 -29.48 -0.88
N SER A 67 -17.00 -29.33 -1.70
CA SER A 67 -17.08 -29.98 -3.01
C SER A 67 -15.98 -29.49 -3.97
N LEU A 68 -15.70 -28.18 -3.97
CA LEU A 68 -14.59 -27.61 -4.75
C LEU A 68 -13.23 -28.16 -4.28
N LYS A 69 -12.99 -28.20 -2.96
CA LYS A 69 -11.76 -28.78 -2.40
C LYS A 69 -11.61 -30.27 -2.73
N ALA A 70 -12.69 -31.04 -2.67
CA ALA A 70 -12.68 -32.49 -2.93
C ALA A 70 -12.34 -32.84 -4.39
N ILE A 71 -12.63 -31.94 -5.35
CA ILE A 71 -12.28 -32.09 -6.77
C ILE A 71 -10.83 -31.59 -7.05
N GLY A 72 -10.12 -31.15 -6.00
CA GLY A 72 -8.72 -30.71 -6.08
C GLY A 72 -8.55 -29.22 -6.39
N TYR A 73 -9.59 -28.39 -6.27
CA TYR A 73 -9.44 -26.94 -6.42
C TYR A 73 -8.82 -26.34 -5.16
N ASN A 74 -7.73 -25.59 -5.35
CA ASN A 74 -7.13 -24.80 -4.29
C ASN A 74 -7.68 -23.37 -4.34
N ILE A 75 -8.61 -23.07 -3.44
CA ILE A 75 -9.27 -21.76 -3.32
C ILE A 75 -8.23 -20.65 -3.02
N GLU A 76 -7.14 -20.98 -2.33
CA GLU A 76 -6.10 -19.99 -2.03
C GLU A 76 -5.24 -19.68 -3.26
N GLU A 77 -4.86 -20.67 -4.06
CA GLU A 77 -4.04 -20.50 -5.27
C GLU A 77 -4.76 -19.73 -6.40
N ASP A 78 -6.09 -19.79 -6.43
CA ASP A 78 -6.91 -19.11 -7.46
C ASP A 78 -7.47 -17.75 -7.00
N THR A 79 -6.98 -17.21 -5.90
CA THR A 79 -7.35 -15.88 -5.41
C THR A 79 -6.62 -14.78 -6.20
N ILE A 80 -7.39 -13.80 -6.69
CA ILE A 80 -6.90 -12.60 -7.35
C ILE A 80 -7.05 -11.43 -6.38
N TYR A 81 -5.96 -10.75 -6.11
CA TYR A 81 -5.95 -9.51 -5.35
C TYR A 81 -6.15 -8.34 -6.30
N ILE A 82 -7.07 -7.44 -5.96
CA ILE A 82 -7.41 -6.27 -6.75
C ILE A 82 -7.26 -5.05 -5.84
N ALA A 83 -6.48 -4.06 -6.27
CA ALA A 83 -6.39 -2.77 -5.60
C ALA A 83 -6.87 -1.65 -6.51
N LYS A 84 -7.44 -0.61 -5.90
CA LYS A 84 -7.63 0.69 -6.52
C LYS A 84 -6.49 1.60 -6.05
N ILE A 85 -5.75 2.14 -7.00
CA ILE A 85 -4.65 3.06 -6.76
C ILE A 85 -5.09 4.45 -7.17
N ARG A 86 -4.86 5.44 -6.31
CA ARG A 86 -4.97 6.85 -6.63
C ARG A 86 -3.57 7.41 -6.90
N LEU A 87 -3.37 8.02 -8.06
CA LEU A 87 -2.10 8.65 -8.40
C LEU A 87 -1.88 9.90 -7.54
N LEU A 88 -0.64 10.13 -7.11
CA LEU A 88 -0.27 11.34 -6.34
C LEU A 88 -0.35 12.58 -7.22
N ASN A 89 0.03 12.44 -8.49
CA ASN A 89 -0.08 13.46 -9.51
C ASN A 89 -0.95 12.93 -10.64
N GLU A 90 -1.77 13.81 -11.22
CA GLU A 90 -2.61 13.48 -12.37
C GLU A 90 -1.75 13.13 -13.59
N ALA A 91 -2.09 12.03 -14.25
CA ALA A 91 -1.44 11.60 -15.48
C ALA A 91 -1.95 12.42 -16.68
N LEU A 92 -1.11 12.57 -17.71
CA LEU A 92 -1.48 13.30 -18.92
C LEU A 92 -2.58 12.58 -19.70
N TYR A 93 -2.55 11.24 -19.69
CA TYR A 93 -3.53 10.38 -20.33
C TYR A 93 -3.96 9.27 -19.37
N PRO A 94 -5.13 8.63 -19.60
CA PRO A 94 -5.48 7.42 -18.88
C PRO A 94 -4.33 6.41 -18.92
N VAL A 95 -3.99 5.86 -17.77
CA VAL A 95 -2.87 4.90 -17.62
C VAL A 95 -3.11 3.67 -18.49
N GLU A 96 -2.07 3.22 -19.19
CA GLU A 96 -2.19 2.10 -20.12
C GLU A 96 -2.48 0.78 -19.39
N THR A 97 -3.51 0.06 -19.86
CA THR A 97 -3.85 -1.24 -19.30
C THR A 97 -2.76 -2.27 -19.61
N GLY A 98 -2.43 -3.12 -18.64
CA GLY A 98 -1.34 -4.08 -18.78
C GLY A 98 0.05 -3.52 -18.45
N SER A 99 0.14 -2.23 -18.10
CA SER A 99 1.36 -1.64 -17.51
C SER A 99 1.80 -2.43 -16.29
N ASP A 100 3.11 -2.51 -16.09
CA ASP A 100 3.72 -3.19 -14.96
C ASP A 100 3.69 -2.32 -13.71
N ILE A 101 3.58 -2.97 -12.55
CA ILE A 101 3.66 -2.30 -11.25
C ILE A 101 4.77 -2.92 -10.43
N ARG A 102 5.52 -2.07 -9.75
CA ARG A 102 6.55 -2.45 -8.79
C ARG A 102 6.40 -1.69 -7.48
N ILE A 103 7.07 -2.20 -6.45
CA ILE A 103 7.26 -1.49 -5.20
C ILE A 103 8.33 -0.40 -5.45
N PRO A 104 8.15 0.83 -4.94
CA PRO A 104 9.17 1.86 -5.02
C PRO A 104 10.41 1.50 -4.21
N GLU A 105 11.56 2.05 -4.61
CA GLU A 105 12.72 2.16 -3.74
C GLU A 105 12.54 3.34 -2.78
N PHE A 106 13.20 3.29 -1.62
CA PHE A 106 13.07 4.32 -0.59
C PHE A 106 13.37 5.73 -1.12
N HIS A 107 14.41 5.89 -1.93
CA HIS A 107 14.81 7.20 -2.46
C HIS A 107 13.72 7.85 -3.33
N GLU A 108 12.81 7.06 -3.92
CA GLU A 108 11.70 7.57 -4.74
C GLU A 108 10.59 8.20 -3.88
N VAL A 109 10.38 7.67 -2.66
CA VAL A 109 9.37 8.17 -1.71
C VAL A 109 9.94 9.08 -0.61
N LYS A 110 11.27 9.18 -0.50
CA LYS A 110 11.97 9.86 0.59
C LYS A 110 11.44 11.29 0.81
N ASP A 111 11.34 12.08 -0.25
CA ASP A 111 10.90 13.47 -0.16
C ASP A 111 9.42 13.60 0.25
N LEU A 112 8.60 12.57 0.03
CA LEU A 112 7.22 12.53 0.50
C LEU A 112 7.16 12.21 2.00
N MET A 113 7.97 11.24 2.44
CA MET A 113 7.88 10.63 3.77
C MET A 113 8.72 11.32 4.85
N ILE A 114 9.90 11.85 4.48
CA ILE A 114 10.86 12.42 5.41
C ILE A 114 10.88 13.94 5.22
N LYS A 115 10.37 14.66 6.23
CA LYS A 115 10.34 16.13 6.24
C LYS A 115 11.41 16.76 7.11
N SER A 116 12.04 15.96 7.97
CA SER A 116 13.08 16.41 8.90
C SER A 116 14.01 15.25 9.23
N ASN A 117 15.24 15.58 9.63
CA ASN A 117 16.22 14.60 10.07
C ASN A 117 15.99 14.21 11.54
N PRO A 118 16.43 13.02 11.97
CA PRO A 118 16.27 12.56 13.36
C PRO A 118 16.84 13.53 14.41
N ASP A 119 17.93 14.23 14.07
CA ASP A 119 18.60 15.18 14.98
C ASP A 119 17.91 16.55 15.08
N GLU A 120 17.01 16.86 14.14
CA GLU A 120 16.38 18.18 14.03
C GLU A 120 14.87 18.17 14.25
N GLY A 121 14.24 17.02 14.02
CA GLY A 121 12.82 16.79 14.18
C GLY A 121 12.50 16.00 15.44
N LEU A 122 11.24 15.54 15.50
CA LEU A 122 10.74 14.69 16.57
C LEU A 122 10.22 13.38 15.97
N THR A 123 10.91 12.27 16.25
CA THR A 123 10.45 10.94 15.85
C THR A 123 9.23 10.54 16.69
N LEU A 124 8.07 10.44 16.04
CA LEU A 124 6.78 10.19 16.72
C LEU A 124 6.24 8.77 16.52
N GLY A 125 6.77 8.02 15.54
CA GLY A 125 6.29 6.68 15.24
C GLY A 125 6.82 6.18 13.91
N ILE A 126 6.05 5.30 13.28
CA ILE A 126 6.30 4.77 11.94
C ILE A 126 5.17 5.13 10.99
N ILE A 127 5.50 5.19 9.69
CA ILE A 127 4.53 5.29 8.61
C ILE A 127 4.13 3.86 8.24
N LYS A 128 2.89 3.47 8.57
CA LYS A 128 2.43 2.09 8.33
C LYS A 128 2.50 1.70 6.85
N ASN A 129 2.74 0.42 6.60
CA ASN A 129 2.75 -0.20 5.28
C ASN A 129 3.90 0.31 4.39
N THR A 130 5.04 0.65 5.02
CA THR A 130 6.26 1.08 4.32
C THR A 130 7.44 0.13 4.53
N ASP A 131 7.22 -0.98 5.23
CA ASP A 131 8.14 -2.10 5.44
C ASP A 131 8.88 -2.58 4.19
N GLN A 132 8.23 -2.56 3.02
CA GLN A 132 8.82 -3.03 1.77
C GLN A 132 9.98 -2.15 1.26
N MET A 133 10.12 -0.93 1.78
CA MET A 133 11.18 0.01 1.38
C MET A 133 12.35 0.05 2.37
N VAL A 134 12.23 -0.63 3.52
CA VAL A 134 13.22 -0.57 4.60
C VAL A 134 14.59 -1.11 4.17
N ASP A 135 14.64 -2.11 3.31
CA ASP A 135 15.91 -2.66 2.81
C ASP A 135 16.73 -1.60 2.07
N THR A 136 16.06 -0.73 1.31
CA THR A 136 16.67 0.37 0.54
C THR A 136 16.75 1.70 1.31
N MET A 137 16.31 1.72 2.57
CA MET A 137 16.27 2.93 3.39
C MET A 137 17.66 3.36 3.84
N ASP A 138 17.87 4.67 3.97
CA ASP A 138 19.13 5.22 4.49
C ASP A 138 19.39 4.72 5.92
N GLU A 139 20.65 4.36 6.20
CA GLU A 139 21.04 3.79 7.50
C GLU A 139 20.74 4.71 8.69
N GLU A 140 20.81 6.03 8.48
CA GLU A 140 20.49 7.03 9.51
C GLU A 140 19.01 7.01 9.95
N LEU A 141 18.13 6.40 9.14
CA LEU A 141 16.70 6.29 9.40
C LEU A 141 16.31 4.91 9.96
N LYS A 142 17.27 3.98 10.11
CA LYS A 142 17.04 2.64 10.66
C LYS A 142 17.22 2.64 12.18
N ASN A 143 16.50 1.75 12.86
CA ASN A 143 16.65 1.48 14.29
C ASN A 143 16.50 2.71 15.21
N LEU A 144 15.65 3.67 14.84
CA LEU A 144 15.45 4.91 15.60
C LEU A 144 14.47 4.76 16.77
N LEU A 145 13.56 3.79 16.68
CA LEU A 145 12.50 3.60 17.67
C LEU A 145 12.10 2.13 17.80
N TYR A 146 11.31 1.87 18.84
CA TYR A 146 10.53 0.64 18.99
C TYR A 146 9.05 0.98 18.85
N THR A 147 8.28 0.10 18.22
CA THR A 147 6.81 0.13 18.29
C THR A 147 6.33 -0.81 19.38
N PHE A 148 5.11 -0.58 19.87
CA PHE A 148 4.47 -1.47 20.84
C PHE A 148 3.20 -2.05 20.24
N GLU A 149 3.24 -3.34 19.94
CA GLU A 149 2.19 -4.06 19.23
C GLU A 149 1.92 -5.39 19.95
N GLU A 150 0.63 -5.72 20.15
CA GLU A 150 0.20 -6.97 20.79
C GLU A 150 0.89 -7.27 22.15
N GLY A 151 1.16 -6.23 22.93
CA GLY A 151 1.79 -6.35 24.24
C GLY A 151 3.31 -6.54 24.22
N LYS A 152 3.96 -6.40 23.06
CA LYS A 152 5.41 -6.58 22.88
C LYS A 152 6.05 -5.33 22.28
N LEU A 153 7.29 -5.07 22.69
CA LEU A 153 8.16 -4.13 21.99
C LEU A 153 8.69 -4.80 20.73
N ILE A 154 8.54 -4.13 19.60
CA ILE A 154 9.00 -4.56 18.29
C ILE A 154 9.98 -3.52 17.76
N GLU A 155 11.09 -3.97 17.20
CA GLU A 155 12.04 -3.09 16.50
C GLU A 155 11.37 -2.44 15.29
N GLN A 156 11.85 -1.26 14.90
CA GLN A 156 11.37 -0.55 13.72
C GLN A 156 11.39 -1.45 12.47
N ARG A 157 10.24 -1.56 11.80
CA ARG A 157 10.06 -2.34 10.55
C ARG A 157 9.54 -1.52 9.39
N ASP A 158 9.41 -0.22 9.57
CA ASP A 158 8.81 0.70 8.61
C ASP A 158 9.61 2.01 8.61
N ILE A 159 9.33 2.89 7.66
CA ILE A 159 9.91 4.24 7.59
C ILE A 159 9.49 5.03 8.84
N PRO A 160 10.43 5.69 9.55
CA PRO A 160 10.10 6.46 10.73
C PRO A 160 9.35 7.74 10.34
N TYR A 161 8.33 8.09 11.11
CA TYR A 161 7.66 9.38 10.98
C TYR A 161 8.38 10.42 11.86
N ILE A 162 9.10 11.31 11.20
CA ILE A 162 9.87 12.38 11.84
C ILE A 162 9.14 13.70 11.59
N PHE A 163 8.56 14.23 12.66
CA PHE A 163 7.82 15.48 12.62
C PHE A 163 8.78 16.68 12.60
N ASP A 164 8.64 17.54 11.59
CA ASP A 164 9.43 18.77 11.46
C ASP A 164 8.95 19.85 12.44
N ILE A 165 9.37 19.74 13.70
CA ILE A 165 9.01 20.68 14.75
C ILE A 165 9.53 22.10 14.49
N LYS A 166 10.63 22.26 13.73
CA LYS A 166 11.19 23.58 13.42
C LYS A 166 10.27 24.37 12.48
N SER A 167 9.53 23.70 11.60
CA SER A 167 8.53 24.37 10.75
C SER A 167 7.43 25.08 11.55
N MET A 168 7.20 24.67 12.81
CA MET A 168 6.17 25.25 13.68
C MET A 168 6.49 26.66 14.21
N HIS A 169 7.69 27.21 13.96
CA HIS A 169 8.03 28.57 14.41
C HIS A 169 7.01 29.64 13.98
N GLN A 170 6.32 29.44 12.85
CA GLN A 170 5.30 30.37 12.34
C GLN A 170 3.90 30.10 12.90
N TYR A 171 3.58 28.85 13.27
CA TYR A 171 2.25 28.45 13.75
C TYR A 171 2.37 27.31 14.78
N PRO A 172 2.65 27.62 16.06
CA PRO A 172 3.06 26.64 17.05
C PRO A 172 1.88 25.94 17.74
N HIS A 173 0.95 25.39 16.96
CA HIS A 173 -0.25 24.73 17.50
C HIS A 173 -0.36 23.32 16.95
N ILE A 174 -0.53 22.33 17.85
CA ILE A 174 -0.84 20.94 17.51
C ILE A 174 -2.19 20.61 18.14
N GLY A 175 -3.14 20.19 17.33
CA GLY A 175 -4.37 19.56 17.78
C GLY A 175 -4.23 18.05 17.70
N VAL A 176 -4.43 17.35 18.82
CA VAL A 176 -4.46 15.88 18.85
C VAL A 176 -5.92 15.46 18.99
N PHE A 177 -6.43 14.76 17.99
CA PHE A 177 -7.80 14.26 17.94
C PHE A 177 -7.75 12.75 17.75
N GLY A 178 -8.53 12.02 18.55
CA GLY A 178 -8.70 10.58 18.47
C GLY A 178 -10.06 10.20 19.03
N GLY A 179 -10.68 9.15 18.49
CA GLY A 179 -11.99 8.62 18.88
C GLY A 179 -11.96 7.12 19.00
#